data_AF-A0A3D0QC80-F1
#
_entry.id   AF-A0A3D0QC80-F1
#
_cell.length_a   1.000
_cell.length_b   1.000
_cell.length_c   1.000
_cell.angle_alpha   90.00
_cell.angle_beta   90.00
_cell.angle_gamma   90.00
#
_symmetry.space_group_name_H-M   'P 1'
#
loop_
_entity.id
_entity.type
_entity.pdbx_description
1 polymer ?
#
loop_
_entity_poly.entity_id
_entity_poly.type
_entity_poly.pdbx_seq_one_letter_code
_entity_poly.pdbx_strand_id
1 'polypeptide(L)'
;MARKDYLSGKRVLPKPISRKSTIASVIDNLDAYNGGRLRAACQLMSEKYSQKDVTIGLSIAGALTPAGLGPSTIIPLMNHGFVDWLVATGANMYHDLHYAFNMPMFRGRHDVDDADLRDKGVTRIYDILFDYEDVLMATDRILRKIMLRPEFQKEMGTREYYHHLGKVINEYERKNKIGEVSVLAAAYRNGIPVFTSSPGDSTIGMNVAGLELLAEAKGLKDYFKLKINPSIDVNDSTAIILNAKQYEKGKTGVLLIGGGSPKNFLLQTEPQIQEVLMIPEAGQDYDINITDARPDTGGLSGAPPSEAASWGKIDPTKLDETVTAYIDVTVAFPLLAAYVLQTTKPKKLKRLSERTDELRQKLIQSYLENNKEIGELSDMMKKLTP
;
A
#
# COMPACT_ATOMS: atom_id res chain seq x y z
N MET A 1 32.63 -0.88 22.21
CA MET A 1 31.60 -0.97 23.27
C MET A 1 32.21 -1.57 24.52
N ALA A 2 31.99 -0.95 25.67
CA ALA A 2 32.32 -1.46 27.00
C ALA A 2 31.18 -2.34 27.56
N ARG A 3 31.45 -3.17 28.58
CA ARG A 3 30.44 -4.04 29.24
C ARG A 3 29.19 -3.27 29.69
N LYS A 4 29.38 -2.05 30.21
CA LYS A 4 28.28 -1.18 30.66
C LYS A 4 27.35 -0.75 29.51
N ASP A 5 27.87 -0.67 28.29
CA ASP A 5 27.10 -0.25 27.12
C ASP A 5 26.10 -1.37 26.74
N TYR A 6 26.53 -2.63 26.82
CA TYR A 6 25.65 -3.79 26.60
C TYR A 6 24.58 -3.98 27.69
N LEU A 7 24.85 -3.55 28.93
CA LEU A 7 23.95 -3.68 30.07
C LEU A 7 23.17 -2.37 30.38
N SER A 8 23.09 -1.47 29.42
CA SER A 8 22.43 -0.16 29.56
C SER A 8 20.91 -0.20 29.32
N GLY A 9 20.38 -1.30 28.79
CA GLY A 9 18.96 -1.45 28.46
C GLY A 9 18.04 -1.50 29.68
N LYS A 10 16.74 -1.26 29.44
CA LYS A 10 15.68 -1.40 30.46
C LYS A 10 15.73 -2.82 31.06
N ARG A 11 15.75 -2.91 32.39
CA ARG A 11 15.64 -4.19 33.10
C ARG A 11 14.33 -4.90 32.70
N VAL A 12 14.42 -6.16 32.31
CA VAL A 12 13.25 -7.00 32.01
C VAL A 12 12.51 -7.32 33.31
N LEU A 13 11.46 -6.53 33.57
CA LEU A 13 10.58 -6.65 34.72
C LEU A 13 9.26 -5.93 34.40
N PRO A 14 8.45 -6.45 33.46
CA PRO A 14 7.22 -5.79 33.02
C PRO A 14 6.18 -5.75 34.15
N LYS A 15 5.32 -4.72 34.12
CA LYS A 15 4.21 -4.62 35.08
C LYS A 15 3.17 -5.72 34.79
N PRO A 16 2.55 -6.34 35.81
CA PRO A 16 1.43 -7.24 35.61
C PRO A 16 0.28 -6.58 34.83
N ILE A 17 -0.33 -7.33 33.90
CA ILE A 17 -1.52 -6.88 33.18
C ILE A 17 -2.70 -6.80 34.16
N SER A 18 -3.51 -5.75 34.04
CA SER A 18 -4.70 -5.53 34.86
C SER A 18 -5.86 -4.99 34.03
N ARG A 19 -7.06 -4.89 34.61
CA ARG A 19 -8.22 -4.25 33.96
C ARG A 19 -8.01 -2.78 33.58
N LYS A 20 -6.98 -2.12 34.14
CA LYS A 20 -6.61 -0.73 33.83
C LYS A 20 -5.54 -0.62 32.75
N SER A 21 -4.97 -1.74 32.29
CA SER A 21 -3.94 -1.75 31.26
C SER A 21 -4.52 -1.27 29.93
N THR A 22 -3.90 -0.27 29.33
CA THR A 22 -4.19 0.20 27.98
C THR A 22 -3.38 -0.58 26.95
N ILE A 23 -3.79 -0.54 25.68
CA ILE A 23 -3.01 -1.14 24.58
C ILE A 23 -1.58 -0.60 24.55
N ALA A 24 -1.40 0.72 24.68
CA ALA A 24 -0.07 1.32 24.79
C ALA A 24 0.76 0.70 25.92
N SER A 25 0.19 0.60 27.13
CA SER A 25 0.91 0.02 28.28
C SER A 25 1.24 -1.48 28.12
N VAL A 26 0.40 -2.23 27.41
CA VAL A 26 0.65 -3.65 27.12
C VAL A 26 1.80 -3.77 26.14
N ILE A 27 1.79 -2.98 25.06
CA ILE A 27 2.82 -2.98 24.02
C ILE A 27 4.17 -2.52 24.59
N ASP A 28 4.20 -1.46 25.39
CA ASP A 28 5.44 -0.96 26.02
C ASP A 28 6.10 -1.99 26.98
N ASN A 29 5.31 -2.96 27.47
CA ASN A 29 5.77 -4.06 28.32
C ASN A 29 6.26 -5.29 27.54
N LEU A 30 6.19 -5.32 26.20
CA LEU A 30 6.69 -6.44 25.40
C LEU A 30 8.23 -6.36 25.28
N ASP A 31 8.96 -6.94 26.23
CA ASP A 31 10.40 -6.71 26.37
C ASP A 31 11.32 -7.46 25.39
N ALA A 32 10.92 -8.61 24.84
CA ALA A 32 11.81 -9.50 24.08
C ALA A 32 11.16 -10.16 22.84
N TYR A 33 12.01 -10.75 21.98
CA TYR A 33 11.64 -11.49 20.76
C TYR A 33 10.70 -10.68 19.84
N ASN A 34 9.81 -11.35 19.10
CA ASN A 34 8.87 -10.67 18.21
C ASN A 34 7.93 -9.70 18.94
N GLY A 35 7.58 -9.95 20.21
CA GLY A 35 6.88 -8.96 21.03
C GLY A 35 7.66 -7.64 21.16
N GLY A 36 8.97 -7.75 21.43
CA GLY A 36 9.88 -6.59 21.46
C GLY A 36 10.03 -5.91 20.10
N ARG A 37 9.94 -6.66 19.00
CA ARG A 37 9.94 -6.08 17.63
C ARG A 37 8.64 -5.34 17.33
N LEU A 38 7.47 -5.87 17.74
CA LEU A 38 6.20 -5.15 17.63
C LEU A 38 6.23 -3.84 18.43
N ARG A 39 6.73 -3.88 19.67
CA ARG A 39 6.94 -2.66 20.46
C ARG A 39 7.84 -1.67 19.75
N ALA A 40 8.99 -2.12 19.25
CA ALA A 40 9.92 -1.25 18.53
C ALA A 40 9.27 -0.61 17.30
N ALA A 41 8.46 -1.35 16.53
CA ALA A 41 7.71 -0.81 15.41
C ALA A 41 6.68 0.25 15.85
N CYS A 42 5.94 -0.01 16.93
CA CYS A 42 4.97 0.94 17.48
C CYS A 42 5.65 2.23 17.96
N GLN A 43 6.79 2.12 18.66
CA GLN A 43 7.56 3.26 19.14
C GLN A 43 8.19 4.04 17.98
N LEU A 44 8.80 3.36 17.01
CA LEU A 44 9.35 3.97 15.80
C LEU A 44 8.28 4.78 15.04
N MET A 45 7.09 4.20 14.86
CA MET A 45 5.98 4.90 14.21
C MET A 45 5.48 6.10 15.05
N SER A 46 5.35 5.92 16.36
CA SER A 46 4.89 6.98 17.26
C SER A 46 5.90 8.13 17.42
N GLU A 47 7.20 7.85 17.38
CA GLU A 47 8.25 8.84 17.67
C GLU A 47 8.82 9.49 16.41
N LYS A 48 9.03 8.71 15.34
CA LYS A 48 9.66 9.19 14.10
C LYS A 48 8.63 9.45 13.00
N TYR A 49 7.73 8.51 12.71
CA TYR A 49 6.75 8.69 11.61
C TYR A 49 5.72 9.78 11.91
N SER A 50 5.45 10.04 13.20
CA SER A 50 4.54 11.09 13.65
C SER A 50 5.03 12.52 13.36
N GLN A 51 6.31 12.70 13.00
CA GLN A 51 6.85 14.00 12.65
C GLN A 51 6.21 14.54 11.36
N LYS A 52 6.02 15.87 11.30
CA LYS A 52 5.23 16.53 10.25
C LYS A 52 5.87 16.48 8.86
N ASP A 53 7.19 16.41 8.83
CA ASP A 53 8.05 16.38 7.64
C ASP A 53 8.24 14.96 7.08
N VAL A 54 7.67 13.93 7.71
CA VAL A 54 7.74 12.54 7.23
C VAL A 54 6.58 12.24 6.29
N THR A 55 6.90 11.82 5.06
CA THR A 55 5.95 11.23 4.10
C THR A 55 5.92 9.71 4.28
N ILE A 56 4.73 9.14 4.51
CA ILE A 56 4.56 7.73 4.86
C ILE A 56 3.94 6.95 3.72
N GLY A 57 4.67 5.97 3.20
CA GLY A 57 4.15 4.96 2.26
C GLY A 57 3.69 3.71 2.99
N LEU A 58 2.50 3.21 2.66
CA LEU A 58 2.01 1.92 3.13
C LEU A 58 2.03 0.91 1.99
N SER A 59 2.56 -0.29 2.19
CA SER A 59 2.30 -1.43 1.29
C SER A 59 1.48 -2.49 2.00
N ILE A 60 0.44 -3.00 1.34
CA ILE A 60 -0.37 -4.11 1.86
C ILE A 60 -0.38 -5.29 0.88
N ALA A 61 -0.06 -6.47 1.39
CA ALA A 61 -0.14 -7.74 0.67
C ALA A 61 -0.93 -8.78 1.47
N GLY A 62 -1.26 -9.92 0.83
CA GLY A 62 -2.20 -10.90 1.38
C GLY A 62 -3.65 -10.44 1.22
N ALA A 63 -4.57 -11.09 1.93
CA ALA A 63 -6.01 -10.86 1.83
C ALA A 63 -6.53 -9.99 3.00
N LEU A 64 -6.03 -8.75 3.12
CA LEU A 64 -6.27 -7.91 4.30
C LEU A 64 -7.61 -7.18 4.28
N THR A 65 -7.98 -6.62 3.13
CA THR A 65 -9.29 -5.97 2.97
C THR A 65 -10.45 -6.96 3.16
N PRO A 66 -10.49 -8.17 2.57
CA PRO A 66 -11.57 -9.12 2.87
C PRO A 66 -11.56 -9.57 4.34
N ALA A 67 -10.40 -9.61 5.00
CA ALA A 67 -10.31 -9.85 6.44
C ALA A 67 -10.81 -8.69 7.32
N GLY A 68 -11.29 -7.59 6.74
CA GLY A 68 -11.87 -6.45 7.44
C GLY A 68 -10.85 -5.43 7.93
N LEU A 69 -9.57 -5.54 7.54
CA LEU A 69 -8.52 -4.58 7.93
C LEU A 69 -8.66 -3.21 7.28
N GLY A 70 -9.43 -3.10 6.18
CA GLY A 70 -9.82 -1.81 5.58
C GLY A 70 -10.47 -0.88 6.61
N PRO A 71 -11.72 -1.15 7.02
CA PRO A 71 -12.44 -0.35 8.00
C PRO A 71 -11.82 -0.36 9.40
N SER A 72 -11.28 -1.49 9.86
CA SER A 72 -10.82 -1.61 11.25
C SER A 72 -9.45 -1.00 11.51
N THR A 73 -8.60 -0.83 10.49
CA THR A 73 -7.17 -0.50 10.67
C THR A 73 -6.66 0.53 9.66
N ILE A 74 -6.81 0.26 8.36
CA ILE A 74 -6.23 1.10 7.29
C ILE A 74 -6.90 2.48 7.24
N ILE A 75 -8.24 2.52 7.22
CA ILE A 75 -9.01 3.78 7.16
C ILE A 75 -8.73 4.66 8.39
N PRO A 76 -8.73 4.15 9.64
CA PRO A 76 -8.31 4.92 10.81
C PRO A 76 -6.91 5.52 10.67
N LEU A 77 -5.92 4.78 10.16
CA LEU A 77 -4.56 5.31 9.94
C LEU A 77 -4.51 6.38 8.86
N MET A 78 -5.25 6.21 7.75
CA MET A 78 -5.39 7.22 6.71
C MET A 78 -6.00 8.51 7.28
N ASN A 79 -7.09 8.39 8.04
CA ASN A 79 -7.77 9.53 8.66
C ASN A 79 -6.90 10.22 9.72
N HIS A 80 -5.96 9.49 10.34
CA HIS A 80 -5.00 10.02 11.31
C HIS A 80 -3.73 10.60 10.66
N GLY A 81 -3.60 10.53 9.32
CA GLY A 81 -2.47 11.06 8.56
C GLY A 81 -1.19 10.22 8.67
N PHE A 82 -1.33 8.93 8.94
CA PHE A 82 -0.23 7.96 8.99
C PHE A 82 -0.08 7.13 7.70
N VAL A 83 -0.80 7.52 6.64
CA VAL A 83 -0.66 6.99 5.28
C VAL A 83 -0.79 8.17 4.33
N ASP A 84 0.27 8.49 3.59
CA ASP A 84 0.28 9.56 2.59
C ASP A 84 0.10 9.01 1.17
N TRP A 85 0.53 7.76 0.93
CA TRP A 85 0.33 6.99 -0.30
C TRP A 85 0.33 5.49 -0.02
N LEU A 86 -0.31 4.70 -0.88
CA LEU A 86 -0.55 3.26 -0.67
C LEU A 86 -0.17 2.45 -1.92
N VAL A 87 0.47 1.30 -1.72
CA VAL A 87 0.61 0.24 -2.72
C VAL A 87 -0.10 -1.02 -2.23
N ALA A 88 -0.96 -1.61 -3.05
CA ALA A 88 -1.70 -2.81 -2.69
C ALA A 88 -1.71 -3.83 -3.82
N THR A 89 -2.06 -5.08 -3.51
CA THR A 89 -2.48 -6.02 -4.57
C THR A 89 -3.82 -5.58 -5.13
N GLY A 90 -4.06 -5.84 -6.42
CA GLY A 90 -5.36 -5.57 -7.04
C GLY A 90 -6.49 -6.37 -6.37
N ALA A 91 -6.19 -7.56 -5.84
CA ALA A 91 -7.12 -8.35 -5.04
C ALA A 91 -7.62 -7.61 -3.80
N ASN A 92 -6.75 -6.88 -3.07
CA ASN A 92 -7.21 -6.07 -1.95
C ASN A 92 -8.16 -4.97 -2.42
N MET A 93 -7.79 -4.25 -3.49
CA MET A 93 -8.63 -3.17 -4.00
C MET A 93 -9.94 -3.67 -4.61
N TYR A 94 -9.99 -4.91 -5.08
CA TYR A 94 -11.21 -5.54 -5.56
C TYR A 94 -12.13 -5.96 -4.41
N HIS A 95 -11.62 -6.67 -3.40
CA HIS A 95 -12.44 -7.14 -2.28
C HIS A 95 -12.89 -6.00 -1.36
N ASP A 96 -12.18 -4.86 -1.36
CA ASP A 96 -12.63 -3.61 -0.75
C ASP A 96 -13.99 -3.14 -1.30
N LEU A 97 -14.29 -3.43 -2.58
CA LEU A 97 -15.54 -3.02 -3.23
C LEU A 97 -16.77 -3.72 -2.63
N HIS A 98 -16.63 -4.96 -2.14
CA HIS A 98 -17.73 -5.71 -1.53
C HIS A 98 -18.33 -4.93 -0.36
N TYR A 99 -17.49 -4.32 0.49
CA TYR A 99 -17.94 -3.52 1.61
C TYR A 99 -18.75 -2.31 1.15
N ALA A 100 -18.22 -1.52 0.21
CA ALA A 100 -18.91 -0.31 -0.25
C ALA A 100 -20.21 -0.61 -1.01
N PHE A 101 -20.29 -1.73 -1.72
CA PHE A 101 -21.51 -2.20 -2.37
C PHE A 101 -22.49 -2.86 -1.39
N ASN A 102 -22.15 -2.93 -0.10
CA ASN A 102 -22.93 -3.57 0.96
C ASN A 102 -23.21 -5.06 0.66
N MET A 103 -22.20 -5.75 0.13
CA MET A 103 -22.23 -7.17 -0.17
C MET A 103 -21.58 -7.95 0.98
N PRO A 104 -22.32 -8.85 1.65
CA PRO A 104 -21.86 -9.42 2.90
C PRO A 104 -20.79 -10.50 2.69
N MET A 105 -19.76 -10.45 3.53
CA MET A 105 -18.78 -11.52 3.71
C MET A 105 -18.84 -11.99 5.17
N PHE A 106 -18.63 -13.27 5.40
CA PHE A 106 -18.83 -13.91 6.69
C PHE A 106 -17.56 -14.61 7.17
N ARG A 107 -17.33 -14.57 8.49
CA ARG A 107 -16.34 -15.45 9.11
C ARG A 107 -16.83 -16.90 9.02
N GLY A 108 -16.04 -17.76 8.41
CA GLY A 108 -16.20 -19.20 8.35
C GLY A 108 -15.14 -19.93 9.18
N ARG A 109 -14.81 -21.14 8.75
CA ARG A 109 -13.70 -21.94 9.28
C ARG A 109 -12.75 -22.27 8.13
N HIS A 110 -11.48 -22.49 8.44
CA HIS A 110 -10.48 -22.84 7.43
C HIS A 110 -10.58 -24.31 6.97
N ASP A 111 -11.22 -25.18 7.76
CA ASP A 111 -11.35 -26.63 7.58
C ASP A 111 -12.71 -27.04 6.97
N VAL A 112 -13.28 -26.19 6.11
CA VAL A 112 -14.52 -26.46 5.38
C VAL A 112 -14.27 -27.29 4.12
N ASP A 113 -15.27 -28.05 3.68
CA ASP A 113 -15.19 -28.86 2.46
C ASP A 113 -15.34 -27.99 1.20
N ASP A 114 -14.25 -27.81 0.47
CA ASP A 114 -14.20 -27.00 -0.74
C ASP A 114 -15.09 -27.50 -1.88
N ALA A 115 -15.28 -28.81 -2.01
CA ALA A 115 -16.14 -29.37 -3.05
C ALA A 115 -17.62 -29.06 -2.75
N ASP A 116 -18.02 -29.20 -1.48
CA ASP A 116 -19.36 -28.83 -1.01
C ASP A 116 -19.60 -27.32 -1.12
N LEU A 117 -18.61 -26.48 -0.78
CA LEU A 117 -18.71 -25.03 -1.01
C LEU A 117 -18.95 -24.70 -2.48
N ARG A 118 -18.22 -25.35 -3.39
CA ARG A 118 -18.35 -25.13 -4.82
C ARG A 118 -19.73 -25.54 -5.35
N ASP A 119 -20.24 -26.70 -4.92
CA ASP A 119 -21.58 -27.18 -5.28
C ASP A 119 -22.68 -26.22 -4.80
N LYS A 120 -22.50 -25.63 -3.62
CA LYS A 120 -23.41 -24.66 -3.01
C LYS A 120 -23.23 -23.22 -3.48
N GLY A 121 -22.32 -22.95 -4.42
CA GLY A 121 -22.08 -21.60 -4.91
C GLY A 121 -21.44 -20.67 -3.87
N VAL A 122 -20.70 -21.20 -2.90
CA VAL A 122 -19.98 -20.42 -1.89
C VAL A 122 -18.50 -20.31 -2.29
N THR A 123 -17.98 -19.10 -2.27
CA THR A 123 -16.56 -18.83 -2.47
C THR A 123 -15.89 -18.57 -1.12
N ARG A 124 -14.63 -18.99 -0.97
CA ARG A 124 -13.86 -18.70 0.23
C ARG A 124 -12.54 -18.01 -0.04
N ILE A 125 -12.11 -17.24 0.96
CA ILE A 125 -10.74 -16.74 1.12
C ILE A 125 -10.29 -17.24 2.49
N TYR A 126 -9.58 -18.36 2.51
CA TYR A 126 -9.21 -19.08 3.73
C TYR A 126 -10.44 -19.37 4.62
N ASP A 127 -10.64 -18.60 5.69
CA ASP A 127 -11.74 -18.68 6.66
C ASP A 127 -12.76 -17.55 6.52
N ILE A 128 -12.83 -16.90 5.35
CA ILE A 128 -13.85 -15.92 4.96
C ILE A 128 -14.72 -16.54 3.87
N LEU A 129 -16.04 -16.47 4.01
CA LEU A 129 -17.03 -17.06 3.09
C LEU A 129 -17.95 -16.00 2.52
N PHE A 130 -18.31 -16.11 1.25
CA PHE A 130 -19.28 -15.24 0.59
C PHE A 130 -19.93 -15.92 -0.62
N ASP A 131 -21.08 -15.41 -1.01
CA ASP A 131 -21.86 -15.97 -2.13
C ASP A 131 -21.19 -15.68 -3.48
N TYR A 132 -21.04 -16.69 -4.33
CA TYR A 132 -20.44 -16.52 -5.65
C TYR A 132 -21.27 -15.60 -6.54
N GLU A 133 -22.60 -15.76 -6.55
CA GLU A 133 -23.48 -15.07 -7.49
C GLU A 133 -23.86 -13.67 -6.97
N ASP A 134 -24.30 -13.59 -5.72
CA ASP A 134 -24.85 -12.38 -5.11
C ASP A 134 -23.79 -11.43 -4.55
N VAL A 135 -22.54 -11.90 -4.38
CA VAL A 135 -21.40 -11.05 -3.95
C VAL A 135 -20.37 -10.92 -5.07
N LEU A 136 -19.74 -12.01 -5.48
CA LEU A 136 -18.63 -11.94 -6.44
C LEU A 136 -19.10 -11.48 -7.83
N MET A 137 -20.05 -12.19 -8.43
CA MET A 137 -20.56 -11.84 -9.77
C MET A 137 -21.35 -10.53 -9.76
N ALA A 138 -22.08 -10.23 -8.69
CA ALA A 138 -22.75 -8.94 -8.52
C ALA A 138 -21.75 -7.77 -8.50
N THR A 139 -20.62 -7.91 -7.79
CA THR A 139 -19.53 -6.91 -7.78
C THR A 139 -19.00 -6.67 -9.19
N ASP A 140 -18.74 -7.74 -9.94
CA ASP A 140 -18.23 -7.67 -11.31
C ASP A 140 -19.20 -6.94 -12.25
N ARG A 141 -20.50 -7.21 -12.13
CA ARG A 141 -21.53 -6.53 -12.94
C ARG A 141 -21.55 -5.03 -12.68
N ILE A 142 -21.37 -4.60 -11.43
CA ILE A 142 -21.29 -3.19 -11.07
C ILE A 142 -19.99 -2.59 -11.61
N LEU A 143 -18.86 -3.26 -11.37
CA LEU A 143 -17.53 -2.81 -11.78
C LEU A 143 -17.43 -2.59 -13.29
N ARG A 144 -17.91 -3.52 -14.11
CA ARG A 144 -17.92 -3.37 -15.58
C ARG A 144 -18.70 -2.14 -16.03
N LYS A 145 -19.81 -1.81 -15.38
CA LYS A 145 -20.58 -0.60 -15.69
C LYS A 145 -19.83 0.68 -15.29
N ILE A 146 -19.08 0.64 -14.18
CA ILE A 146 -18.23 1.76 -13.75
C ILE A 146 -17.10 1.99 -14.77
N MET A 147 -16.44 0.91 -15.22
CA MET A 147 -15.34 0.97 -16.20
C MET A 147 -15.75 1.55 -17.57
N LEU A 148 -17.04 1.59 -17.89
CA LEU A 148 -17.58 2.19 -19.12
C LEU A 148 -17.90 3.69 -18.97
N ARG A 149 -17.72 4.28 -17.79
CA ARG A 149 -17.96 5.72 -17.60
C ARG A 149 -16.89 6.55 -18.34
N PRO A 150 -17.21 7.82 -18.71
CA PRO A 150 -16.31 8.66 -19.51
C PRO A 150 -14.92 8.86 -18.91
N GLU A 151 -14.83 9.01 -17.58
CA GLU A 151 -13.56 9.24 -16.87
C GLU A 151 -12.55 8.08 -17.02
N PHE A 152 -13.03 6.87 -17.33
CA PHE A 152 -12.19 5.69 -17.57
C PHE A 152 -11.76 5.50 -19.03
N GLN A 153 -12.33 6.24 -19.98
CA GLN A 153 -12.09 6.02 -21.42
C GLN A 153 -10.79 6.68 -21.90
N LYS A 154 -9.66 6.29 -21.31
CA LYS A 154 -8.31 6.71 -21.69
C LYS A 154 -7.25 5.75 -21.16
N GLU A 155 -6.02 5.89 -21.65
CA GLU A 155 -4.86 5.30 -21.00
C GLU A 155 -4.55 6.04 -19.69
N MET A 156 -4.32 5.29 -18.62
CA MET A 156 -4.00 5.83 -17.29
C MET A 156 -3.15 4.85 -16.48
N GLY A 157 -2.50 5.34 -15.41
CA GLY A 157 -1.95 4.48 -14.37
C GLY A 157 -3.02 3.97 -13.41
N THR A 158 -2.69 3.00 -12.57
CA THR A 158 -3.58 2.54 -11.49
C THR A 158 -3.89 3.63 -10.47
N ARG A 159 -2.98 4.60 -10.25
CA ARG A 159 -3.24 5.77 -9.40
C ARG A 159 -4.50 6.52 -9.81
N GLU A 160 -4.56 6.90 -11.07
CA GLU A 160 -5.67 7.66 -11.61
C GLU A 160 -6.94 6.80 -11.69
N TYR A 161 -6.79 5.55 -12.12
CA TYR A 161 -7.89 4.58 -12.12
C TYR A 161 -8.53 4.44 -10.74
N TYR A 162 -7.72 4.26 -9.68
CA TYR A 162 -8.20 4.12 -8.31
C TYR A 162 -8.72 5.43 -7.73
N HIS A 163 -8.21 6.59 -8.17
CA HIS A 163 -8.81 7.87 -7.80
C HIS A 163 -10.24 8.01 -8.36
N HIS A 164 -10.44 7.71 -9.65
CA HIS A 164 -11.76 7.72 -10.27
C HIS A 164 -12.68 6.68 -9.63
N LEU A 165 -12.20 5.45 -9.44
CA LEU A 165 -12.95 4.40 -8.77
C LEU A 165 -13.32 4.81 -7.35
N GLY A 166 -12.38 5.28 -6.54
CA GLY A 166 -12.60 5.74 -5.17
C GLY A 166 -13.67 6.84 -5.06
N LYS A 167 -13.71 7.77 -6.02
CA LYS A 167 -14.79 8.77 -6.12
C LYS A 167 -16.16 8.11 -6.27
N VAL A 168 -16.29 7.16 -7.18
CA VAL A 168 -17.53 6.41 -7.41
C VAL A 168 -17.91 5.57 -6.19
N ILE A 169 -16.94 4.90 -5.58
CA ILE A 169 -17.16 4.05 -4.40
C ILE A 169 -17.62 4.89 -3.19
N ASN A 170 -17.07 6.08 -3.01
CA ASN A 170 -17.53 7.03 -2.00
C ASN A 170 -19.00 7.46 -2.20
N GLU A 171 -19.52 7.49 -3.44
CA GLU A 171 -20.96 7.70 -3.70
C GLU A 171 -21.79 6.49 -3.29
N TYR A 172 -21.29 5.27 -3.51
CA TYR A 172 -21.95 4.03 -3.06
C TYR A 172 -22.03 3.94 -1.53
N GLU A 173 -20.96 4.27 -0.79
CA GLU A 173 -20.99 4.32 0.68
C GLU A 173 -22.10 5.25 1.18
N ARG A 174 -22.22 6.45 0.60
CA ARG A 174 -23.27 7.43 0.93
C ARG A 174 -24.66 6.91 0.60
N LYS A 175 -24.83 6.31 -0.58
CA LYS A 175 -26.11 5.74 -1.03
C LYS A 175 -26.56 4.59 -0.11
N ASN A 176 -25.63 3.73 0.28
CA ASN A 176 -25.90 2.55 1.10
C ASN A 176 -25.97 2.87 2.61
N LYS A 177 -25.51 4.05 3.05
CA LYS A 177 -25.54 4.52 4.46
C LYS A 177 -24.78 3.59 5.43
N ILE A 178 -23.62 3.12 4.98
CA ILE A 178 -22.80 2.11 5.68
C ILE A 178 -21.55 2.70 6.35
N GLY A 179 -21.32 4.01 6.24
CA GLY A 179 -20.16 4.68 6.81
C GLY A 179 -18.89 4.53 5.95
N GLU A 180 -17.73 4.78 6.55
CA GLU A 180 -16.43 4.66 5.89
C GLU A 180 -15.91 3.22 6.00
N VAL A 181 -16.12 2.44 4.94
CA VAL A 181 -15.83 1.00 4.91
C VAL A 181 -14.89 0.58 3.78
N SER A 182 -14.69 1.44 2.78
CA SER A 182 -13.79 1.22 1.65
C SER A 182 -12.52 2.06 1.77
N VAL A 183 -11.38 1.38 1.62
CA VAL A 183 -10.05 1.97 1.51
C VAL A 183 -9.97 2.90 0.31
N LEU A 184 -10.51 2.53 -0.85
CA LEU A 184 -10.50 3.38 -2.05
C LEU A 184 -11.32 4.67 -1.85
N ALA A 185 -12.48 4.57 -1.20
CA ALA A 185 -13.30 5.73 -0.89
C ALA A 185 -12.60 6.67 0.13
N ALA A 186 -11.98 6.10 1.17
CA ALA A 186 -11.20 6.87 2.14
C ALA A 186 -9.98 7.54 1.49
N ALA A 187 -9.26 6.83 0.62
CA ALA A 187 -8.13 7.36 -0.12
C ALA A 187 -8.54 8.55 -1.00
N TYR A 188 -9.69 8.46 -1.69
CA TYR A 188 -10.26 9.58 -2.44
C TYR A 188 -10.56 10.80 -1.54
N ARG A 189 -11.24 10.59 -0.40
CA ARG A 189 -11.55 11.69 0.56
C ARG A 189 -10.28 12.37 1.09
N ASN A 190 -9.26 11.57 1.39
CA ASN A 190 -8.01 12.02 1.99
C ASN A 190 -6.96 12.52 0.98
N GLY A 191 -7.21 12.37 -0.33
CA GLY A 191 -6.26 12.72 -1.39
C GLY A 191 -5.01 11.83 -1.39
N ILE A 192 -5.16 10.55 -1.04
CA ILE A 192 -4.09 9.56 -0.97
C ILE A 192 -4.04 8.79 -2.31
N PRO A 193 -2.92 8.83 -3.06
CA PRO A 193 -2.76 8.03 -4.25
C PRO A 193 -2.57 6.54 -3.88
N VAL A 194 -3.26 5.67 -4.61
CA VAL A 194 -3.23 4.21 -4.43
C VAL A 194 -2.67 3.58 -5.70
N PHE A 195 -1.72 2.67 -5.58
CA PHE A 195 -1.08 1.98 -6.70
C PHE A 195 -1.26 0.47 -6.58
N THR A 196 -1.27 -0.23 -7.72
CA THR A 196 -1.15 -1.69 -7.79
C THR A 196 0.02 -2.07 -8.67
N SER A 197 0.95 -2.85 -8.13
CA SER A 197 2.19 -3.23 -8.80
C SER A 197 2.01 -4.25 -9.94
N SER A 198 0.93 -5.02 -9.91
CA SER A 198 0.57 -6.00 -10.95
C SER A 198 -0.87 -5.77 -11.43
N PRO A 199 -1.15 -4.76 -12.29
CA PRO A 199 -2.52 -4.35 -12.59
C PRO A 199 -3.39 -5.43 -13.24
N GLY A 200 -2.77 -6.34 -14.01
CA GLY A 200 -3.46 -7.49 -14.61
C GLY A 200 -3.78 -8.63 -13.63
N ASP A 201 -3.16 -8.64 -12.45
CA ASP A 201 -3.26 -9.72 -11.45
C ASP A 201 -4.35 -9.44 -10.42
N SER A 202 -5.60 -9.34 -10.90
CA SER A 202 -6.79 -9.23 -10.06
C SER A 202 -8.07 -9.32 -10.89
N THR A 203 -9.21 -9.52 -10.23
CA THR A 203 -10.53 -9.44 -10.86
C THR A 203 -10.79 -8.07 -11.51
N ILE A 204 -10.17 -6.99 -11.02
CA ILE A 204 -10.21 -5.68 -11.70
C ILE A 204 -9.52 -5.79 -13.08
N GLY A 205 -8.27 -6.27 -13.12
CA GLY A 205 -7.53 -6.45 -14.37
C GLY A 205 -8.22 -7.41 -15.33
N MET A 206 -8.79 -8.52 -14.82
CA MET A 206 -9.55 -9.48 -15.61
C MET A 206 -10.81 -8.86 -16.23
N ASN A 207 -11.52 -7.99 -15.52
CA ASN A 207 -12.68 -7.29 -16.08
C ASN A 207 -12.29 -6.23 -17.11
N VAL A 208 -11.15 -5.54 -16.95
CA VAL A 208 -10.58 -4.68 -18.01
C VAL A 208 -10.32 -5.51 -19.27
N ALA A 209 -9.56 -6.61 -19.15
CA ALA A 209 -9.24 -7.48 -20.27
C ALA A 209 -10.51 -8.07 -20.94
N GLY A 210 -11.52 -8.44 -20.16
CA GLY A 210 -12.80 -8.92 -20.69
C GLY A 210 -13.56 -7.86 -21.49
N LEU A 211 -13.57 -6.60 -21.04
CA LEU A 211 -14.19 -5.49 -21.77
C LEU A 211 -13.41 -5.13 -23.04
N GLU A 212 -12.08 -5.20 -22.99
CA GLU A 212 -11.23 -5.04 -24.18
C GLU A 212 -11.52 -6.10 -25.24
N LEU A 213 -11.63 -7.37 -24.83
CA LEU A 213 -11.95 -8.48 -25.71
C LEU A 213 -13.35 -8.33 -26.32
N LEU A 214 -14.32 -7.90 -25.53
CA LEU A 214 -15.66 -7.56 -26.03
C LEU A 214 -15.60 -6.44 -27.08
N ALA A 215 -14.84 -5.38 -26.80
CA ALA A 215 -14.69 -4.26 -27.72
C ALA A 215 -14.03 -4.70 -29.04
N GLU A 216 -13.01 -5.55 -28.96
CA GLU A 216 -12.40 -6.16 -30.15
C GLU A 216 -13.40 -6.98 -30.97
N ALA A 217 -14.05 -7.94 -30.32
CA ALA A 217 -14.97 -8.87 -30.98
C ALA A 217 -16.19 -8.17 -31.63
N LYS A 218 -16.53 -6.96 -31.16
CA LYS A 218 -17.65 -6.16 -31.67
C LYS A 218 -17.23 -4.95 -32.52
N GLY A 219 -15.94 -4.78 -32.81
CA GLY A 219 -15.45 -3.63 -33.59
C GLY A 219 -15.64 -2.28 -32.87
N LEU A 220 -15.61 -2.28 -31.52
CA LEU A 220 -15.80 -1.11 -30.67
C LEU A 220 -14.48 -0.54 -30.10
N LYS A 221 -13.32 -0.89 -30.67
CA LYS A 221 -12.00 -0.39 -30.23
C LYS A 221 -11.88 1.14 -30.30
N ASP A 222 -12.72 1.80 -31.10
CA ASP A 222 -12.81 3.25 -31.16
C ASP A 222 -13.59 3.89 -30.01
N TYR A 223 -14.37 3.10 -29.29
CA TYR A 223 -15.20 3.55 -28.17
C TYR A 223 -14.59 3.16 -26.81
N PHE A 224 -14.05 1.95 -26.71
CA PHE A 224 -13.43 1.48 -25.46
C PHE A 224 -11.94 1.84 -25.44
N LYS A 225 -11.56 2.78 -24.58
CA LYS A 225 -10.22 3.37 -24.52
C LYS A 225 -9.48 3.14 -23.21
N LEU A 226 -10.12 2.50 -22.23
CA LEU A 226 -9.48 2.18 -20.94
C LEU A 226 -8.26 1.29 -21.19
N LYS A 227 -7.09 1.79 -20.82
CA LYS A 227 -5.81 1.07 -20.82
C LYS A 227 -5.07 1.38 -19.52
N ILE A 228 -4.45 0.37 -18.91
CA ILE A 228 -3.64 0.56 -17.72
C ILE A 228 -2.16 0.49 -18.09
N ASN A 229 -1.44 1.58 -17.88
CA ASN A 229 -0.02 1.71 -18.17
C ASN A 229 0.79 1.77 -16.87
N PRO A 230 1.47 0.68 -16.46
CA PRO A 230 2.22 0.64 -15.20
C PRO A 230 3.43 1.59 -15.18
N SER A 231 3.94 2.02 -16.34
CA SER A 231 5.03 3.01 -16.39
C SER A 231 4.60 4.38 -15.86
N ILE A 232 3.31 4.72 -15.96
CA ILE A 232 2.76 5.93 -15.33
C ILE A 232 2.89 5.83 -13.81
N ASP A 233 2.54 4.67 -13.24
CA ASP A 233 2.58 4.45 -11.79
C ASP A 233 4.01 4.45 -11.23
N VAL A 234 4.97 3.87 -11.96
CA VAL A 234 6.39 3.92 -11.57
C VAL A 234 6.85 5.37 -11.44
N ASN A 235 6.58 6.20 -12.45
CA ASN A 235 6.97 7.61 -12.42
C ASN A 235 6.20 8.41 -11.35
N ASP A 236 4.89 8.22 -11.24
CA ASP A 236 4.06 8.99 -10.29
C ASP A 236 4.39 8.63 -8.83
N SER A 237 4.69 7.37 -8.52
CA SER A 237 5.13 6.95 -7.17
C SER A 237 6.55 7.43 -6.87
N THR A 238 7.47 7.34 -7.83
CA THR A 238 8.83 7.90 -7.69
C THR A 238 8.82 9.41 -7.43
N ALA A 239 7.95 10.15 -8.10
CA ALA A 239 7.81 11.60 -7.91
C ALA A 239 7.43 11.99 -6.47
N ILE A 240 6.68 11.14 -5.75
CA ILE A 240 6.32 11.36 -4.34
C ILE A 240 7.57 11.35 -3.46
N ILE A 241 8.42 10.34 -3.62
CA ILE A 241 9.63 10.16 -2.81
C ILE A 241 10.64 11.26 -3.11
N LEU A 242 10.92 11.52 -4.38
CA LEU A 242 11.81 12.60 -4.79
C LEU A 242 11.38 13.95 -4.20
N ASN A 243 10.09 14.28 -4.31
CA ASN A 243 9.58 15.54 -3.79
C ASN A 243 9.72 15.63 -2.26
N ALA A 244 9.40 14.57 -1.53
CA ALA A 244 9.52 14.57 -0.08
C ALA A 244 10.94 14.88 0.40
N LYS A 245 11.95 14.32 -0.27
CA LYS A 245 13.35 14.39 0.19
C LYS A 245 14.11 15.57 -0.40
N GLN A 246 14.03 15.78 -1.72
CA GLN A 246 14.82 16.82 -2.39
C GLN A 246 14.15 18.20 -2.34
N TYR A 247 12.83 18.27 -2.53
CA TYR A 247 12.11 19.53 -2.68
C TYR A 247 11.51 20.04 -1.37
N GLU A 248 10.93 19.14 -0.56
CA GLU A 248 10.37 19.47 0.75
C GLU A 248 11.42 19.39 1.87
N LYS A 249 12.59 18.80 1.60
CA LYS A 249 13.68 18.59 2.57
C LYS A 249 13.19 17.84 3.83
N GLY A 250 12.22 16.95 3.64
CA GLY A 250 11.67 16.09 4.66
C GLY A 250 12.31 14.72 4.65
N LYS A 251 11.60 13.75 5.21
CA LYS A 251 12.01 12.35 5.31
C LYS A 251 10.95 11.42 4.76
N THR A 252 11.31 10.18 4.49
CA THR A 252 10.38 9.16 4.03
C THR A 252 10.41 7.92 4.91
N GLY A 253 9.23 7.40 5.22
CA GLY A 253 9.07 6.20 6.02
C GLY A 253 8.16 5.21 5.33
N VAL A 254 8.52 3.93 5.39
CA VAL A 254 7.74 2.85 4.78
C VAL A 254 7.14 1.96 5.85
N LEU A 255 5.85 1.63 5.70
CA LEU A 255 5.14 0.64 6.50
C LEU A 255 4.76 -0.52 5.59
N LEU A 256 5.46 -1.63 5.74
CA LEU A 256 5.39 -2.79 4.87
C LEU A 256 4.61 -3.90 5.61
N ILE A 257 3.35 -4.09 5.22
CA ILE A 257 2.47 -5.11 5.80
C ILE A 257 2.37 -6.29 4.85
N GLY A 258 3.01 -7.40 5.23
CA GLY A 258 3.19 -8.58 4.41
C GLY A 258 4.46 -8.47 3.55
N GLY A 259 4.34 -8.73 2.24
CA GLY A 259 5.49 -8.71 1.34
C GLY A 259 5.11 -8.65 -0.13
N GLY A 260 5.75 -9.50 -0.94
CA GLY A 260 5.43 -9.66 -2.35
C GLY A 260 5.63 -8.40 -3.18
N SER A 261 4.89 -8.32 -4.28
CA SER A 261 4.97 -7.24 -5.27
C SER A 261 4.70 -5.84 -4.67
N PRO A 262 3.71 -5.64 -3.77
CA PRO A 262 3.48 -4.34 -3.14
C PRO A 262 4.69 -3.80 -2.35
N LYS A 263 5.37 -4.67 -1.58
CA LYS A 263 6.62 -4.29 -0.88
C LYS A 263 7.69 -3.86 -1.88
N ASN A 264 7.88 -4.61 -2.97
CA ASN A 264 8.89 -4.24 -3.96
C ASN A 264 8.59 -2.90 -4.61
N PHE A 265 7.36 -2.73 -5.08
CA PHE A 265 6.98 -1.58 -5.87
C PHE A 265 7.03 -0.29 -5.05
N LEU A 266 6.73 -0.38 -3.74
CA LEU A 266 6.93 0.74 -2.83
C LEU A 266 8.43 1.09 -2.69
N LEU A 267 9.29 0.10 -2.45
CA LEU A 267 10.72 0.33 -2.24
C LEU A 267 11.51 0.67 -3.52
N GLN A 268 11.06 0.19 -4.69
CA GLN A 268 11.78 0.37 -5.95
C GLN A 268 11.79 1.83 -6.44
N THR A 269 10.99 2.71 -5.84
CA THR A 269 11.03 4.14 -6.13
C THR A 269 12.44 4.69 -5.95
N GLU A 270 13.22 4.16 -5.00
CA GLU A 270 14.59 4.61 -4.72
C GLU A 270 15.59 4.14 -5.80
N PRO A 271 15.67 2.85 -6.19
CA PRO A 271 16.39 2.43 -7.38
C PRO A 271 15.98 3.21 -8.65
N GLN A 272 14.70 3.51 -8.83
CA GLN A 272 14.26 4.32 -9.97
C GLN A 272 14.88 5.73 -9.94
N ILE A 273 14.99 6.38 -8.77
CA ILE A 273 15.63 7.70 -8.63
C ILE A 273 17.13 7.57 -8.91
N GLN A 274 17.80 6.64 -8.23
CA GLN A 274 19.27 6.58 -8.18
C GLN A 274 19.88 5.95 -9.44
N GLU A 275 19.31 4.85 -9.93
CA GLU A 275 19.91 4.00 -10.96
C GLU A 275 19.34 4.26 -12.36
N VAL A 276 18.05 4.59 -12.45
CA VAL A 276 17.37 4.81 -13.76
C VAL A 276 17.36 6.28 -14.13
N LEU A 277 16.99 7.15 -13.19
CA LEU A 277 16.93 8.59 -13.40
C LEU A 277 18.24 9.30 -13.08
N MET A 278 19.22 8.59 -12.51
CA MET A 278 20.56 9.08 -12.18
C MET A 278 20.59 10.27 -11.22
N ILE A 279 19.53 10.45 -10.41
CA ILE A 279 19.41 11.56 -9.47
C ILE A 279 20.12 11.17 -8.14
N PRO A 280 21.09 11.97 -7.65
CA PRO A 280 21.76 11.68 -6.39
C PRO A 280 20.79 11.77 -5.20
N GLU A 281 20.53 10.63 -4.58
CA GLU A 281 19.59 10.44 -3.48
C GLU A 281 20.08 9.22 -2.65
N ALA A 282 19.70 9.11 -1.38
CA ALA A 282 19.98 7.94 -0.55
C ALA A 282 18.69 7.45 0.08
N GLY A 283 18.37 6.14 -0.04
CA GLY A 283 17.05 5.53 0.17
C GLY A 283 16.23 5.85 1.44
N GLN A 284 15.18 5.08 1.72
CA GLN A 284 14.20 5.43 2.76
C GLN A 284 14.85 5.67 4.14
N ASP A 285 14.35 6.69 4.87
CA ASP A 285 14.87 7.03 6.20
C ASP A 285 14.42 6.04 7.28
N TYR A 286 13.20 5.53 7.15
CA TYR A 286 12.57 4.66 8.15
C TYR A 286 11.90 3.45 7.50
N ASP A 287 12.04 2.28 8.12
CA ASP A 287 11.44 1.03 7.64
C ASP A 287 10.77 0.27 8.79
N ILE A 288 9.47 -0.01 8.64
CA ILE A 288 8.75 -0.97 9.47
C ILE A 288 8.24 -2.08 8.55
N ASN A 289 8.72 -3.29 8.76
CA ASN A 289 8.29 -4.50 8.05
C ASN A 289 7.61 -5.48 9.03
N ILE A 290 6.36 -5.85 8.75
CA ILE A 290 5.61 -6.88 9.46
C ILE A 290 5.33 -8.00 8.49
N THR A 291 5.95 -9.16 8.69
CA THR A 291 5.92 -10.29 7.74
C THR A 291 6.01 -11.62 8.47
N ASP A 292 5.48 -12.69 7.91
CA ASP A 292 5.72 -14.07 8.36
C ASP A 292 6.78 -14.78 7.51
N ALA A 293 7.21 -14.15 6.41
CA ALA A 293 8.12 -14.73 5.45
C ALA A 293 9.55 -14.77 5.97
N ARG A 294 10.19 -15.93 5.82
CA ARG A 294 11.60 -16.11 6.18
C ARG A 294 12.55 -15.60 5.09
N PRO A 295 13.69 -14.99 5.46
CA PRO A 295 14.67 -14.49 4.49
C PRO A 295 15.35 -15.59 3.67
N ASP A 296 15.62 -16.76 4.26
CA ASP A 296 16.45 -17.81 3.64
C ASP A 296 15.80 -18.52 2.46
N THR A 297 14.49 -18.31 2.25
CA THR A 297 13.75 -18.87 1.11
C THR A 297 13.95 -18.07 -0.19
N GLY A 298 14.68 -16.95 -0.14
CA GLY A 298 14.99 -16.10 -1.31
C GLY A 298 13.82 -15.23 -1.79
N GLY A 299 12.68 -15.24 -1.09
CA GLY A 299 11.54 -14.40 -1.40
C GLY A 299 11.70 -12.98 -0.83
N LEU A 300 11.42 -11.96 -1.66
CA LEU A 300 11.47 -10.55 -1.25
C LEU A 300 10.65 -10.24 0.01
N SER A 301 9.55 -10.97 0.24
CA SER A 301 8.71 -10.82 1.43
C SER A 301 9.50 -10.93 2.73
N GLY A 302 10.51 -11.82 2.78
CA GLY A 302 11.37 -12.03 3.95
C GLY A 302 12.68 -11.24 3.93
N ALA A 303 13.01 -10.56 2.83
CA ALA A 303 14.27 -9.84 2.67
C ALA A 303 14.42 -8.74 3.76
N PRO A 304 15.54 -8.73 4.50
CA PRO A 304 15.76 -7.81 5.60
C PRO A 304 16.11 -6.40 5.11
N PRO A 305 15.86 -5.34 5.91
CA PRO A 305 16.23 -3.97 5.55
C PRO A 305 17.72 -3.79 5.23
N SER A 306 18.60 -4.55 5.88
CA SER A 306 20.04 -4.53 5.61
C SER A 306 20.39 -5.01 4.19
N GLU A 307 19.64 -5.96 3.63
CA GLU A 307 19.77 -6.36 2.24
C GLU A 307 19.20 -5.27 1.33
N ALA A 308 18.05 -4.69 1.67
CA ALA A 308 17.45 -3.60 0.90
C ALA A 308 18.38 -2.38 0.78
N ALA A 309 19.21 -2.10 1.79
CA ALA A 309 20.21 -1.04 1.74
C ALA A 309 21.29 -1.24 0.65
N SER A 310 21.66 -2.49 0.30
CA SER A 310 22.62 -2.73 -0.78
C SER A 310 22.06 -2.38 -2.17
N TRP A 311 20.74 -2.29 -2.28
CA TRP A 311 20.01 -1.89 -3.48
C TRP A 311 19.61 -0.41 -3.47
N GLY A 312 20.16 0.39 -2.54
CA GLY A 312 19.80 1.80 -2.39
C GLY A 312 18.35 2.04 -1.92
N LYS A 313 17.60 0.99 -1.55
CA LYS A 313 16.19 1.11 -1.11
C LYS A 313 16.06 1.73 0.28
N ILE A 314 17.06 1.51 1.14
CA ILE A 314 17.13 2.07 2.50
C ILE A 314 18.45 2.85 2.62
N ASP A 315 18.44 4.02 3.27
CA ASP A 315 19.67 4.75 3.55
C ASP A 315 20.55 3.92 4.52
N PRO A 316 21.80 3.57 4.12
CA PRO A 316 22.68 2.75 4.96
C PRO A 316 23.05 3.44 6.29
N THR A 317 22.92 4.76 6.40
CA THR A 317 23.13 5.52 7.65
C THR A 317 21.93 5.45 8.61
N LYS A 318 20.81 4.85 8.18
CA LYS A 318 19.55 4.76 8.91
C LYS A 318 19.16 3.34 9.31
N LEU A 319 20.06 2.37 9.20
CA LEU A 319 19.77 0.96 9.51
C LEU A 319 19.25 0.74 10.94
N ASP A 320 19.67 1.57 11.90
CA ASP A 320 19.18 1.53 13.29
C ASP A 320 17.72 2.01 13.44
N GLU A 321 17.18 2.68 12.43
CA GLU A 321 15.79 3.16 12.36
C GLU A 321 14.91 2.22 11.51
N THR A 322 15.28 0.93 11.47
CA THR A 322 14.54 -0.14 10.77
C THR A 322 14.07 -1.22 11.74
N VAL A 323 12.85 -1.69 11.56
CA VAL A 323 12.26 -2.76 12.39
C VAL A 323 11.56 -3.79 11.51
N THR A 324 12.03 -5.03 11.59
CA THR A 324 11.30 -6.20 11.08
C THR A 324 10.72 -7.01 12.24
N ALA A 325 9.39 -7.18 12.25
CA ALA A 325 8.66 -8.03 13.18
C ALA A 325 8.13 -9.26 12.45
N TYR A 326 8.55 -10.45 12.88
CA TYR A 326 8.09 -11.70 12.30
C TYR A 326 6.78 -12.15 12.96
N ILE A 327 5.65 -11.55 12.56
CA ILE A 327 4.33 -11.72 13.18
C ILE A 327 3.25 -11.68 12.11
N ASP A 328 2.19 -12.46 12.29
CA ASP A 328 0.99 -12.37 11.47
C ASP A 328 0.43 -10.93 11.44
N VAL A 329 0.20 -10.43 10.22
CA VAL A 329 -0.24 -9.07 9.96
C VAL A 329 -1.63 -8.77 10.53
N THR A 330 -2.52 -9.76 10.61
CA THR A 330 -3.86 -9.62 11.18
C THR A 330 -3.85 -9.45 12.70
N VAL A 331 -2.73 -9.81 13.35
CA VAL A 331 -2.49 -9.55 14.78
C VAL A 331 -1.75 -8.23 14.98
N ALA A 332 -0.61 -8.06 14.30
CA ALA A 332 0.30 -6.95 14.58
C ALA A 332 -0.23 -5.60 14.07
N PHE A 333 -0.87 -5.57 12.90
CA PHE A 333 -1.25 -4.30 12.26
C PHE A 333 -2.36 -3.55 13.02
N PRO A 334 -3.46 -4.21 13.49
CA PRO A 334 -4.45 -3.54 14.33
C PRO A 334 -3.88 -3.03 15.67
N LEU A 335 -2.96 -3.80 16.28
CA LEU A 335 -2.31 -3.40 17.53
C LEU A 335 -1.43 -2.17 17.35
N LEU A 336 -0.66 -2.12 16.26
CA LEU A 336 0.14 -0.96 15.88
C LEU A 336 -0.73 0.26 15.60
N ALA A 337 -1.83 0.09 14.85
CA ALA A 337 -2.76 1.19 14.61
C ALA A 337 -3.39 1.72 15.91
N ALA A 338 -3.86 0.84 16.78
CA ALA A 338 -4.43 1.20 18.07
C ALA A 338 -3.40 1.93 18.97
N TYR A 339 -2.14 1.49 18.97
CA TYR A 339 -1.06 2.18 19.67
C TYR A 339 -0.90 3.61 19.15
N VAL A 340 -0.70 3.77 17.84
CA VAL A 340 -0.45 5.07 17.20
C VAL A 340 -1.62 6.03 17.42
N LEU A 341 -2.85 5.57 17.25
CA LEU A 341 -4.05 6.39 17.50
C LEU A 341 -4.14 6.83 18.97
N GLN A 342 -3.66 6.02 19.91
CA GLN A 342 -3.67 6.35 21.33
C GLN A 342 -2.53 7.29 21.74
N THR A 343 -1.35 7.18 21.11
CA THR A 343 -0.12 7.87 21.55
C THR A 343 0.23 9.11 20.74
N THR A 344 -0.43 9.35 19.60
CA THR A 344 -0.08 10.45 18.69
C THR A 344 -1.28 11.35 18.38
N LYS A 345 -0.99 12.59 17.96
CA LYS A 345 -2.00 13.49 17.40
C LYS A 345 -2.15 13.25 15.89
N PRO A 346 -3.34 13.47 15.31
CA PRO A 346 -3.51 13.39 13.87
C PRO A 346 -2.55 14.34 13.13
N LYS A 347 -1.97 13.86 12.02
CA LYS A 347 -1.14 14.68 11.12
C LYS A 347 -2.02 15.43 10.12
N LYS A 348 -1.50 16.54 9.58
CA LYS A 348 -2.13 17.20 8.43
C LYS A 348 -1.97 16.28 7.22
N LEU A 349 -3.08 15.97 6.56
CA LEU A 349 -3.07 15.17 5.33
C LEU A 349 -2.29 15.89 4.23
N LYS A 350 -1.38 15.18 3.56
CA LYS A 350 -0.56 15.74 2.47
C LYS A 350 -1.32 15.88 1.14
N ARG A 351 -2.41 15.13 0.97
CA ARG A 351 -3.31 15.16 -0.21
C ARG A 351 -2.54 15.04 -1.55
N LEU A 352 -1.61 14.10 -1.63
CA LEU A 352 -0.69 13.93 -2.77
C LEU A 352 -1.40 13.68 -4.13
N SER A 353 -2.62 13.15 -4.14
CA SER A 353 -3.41 13.02 -5.37
C SER A 353 -3.70 14.36 -6.05
N GLU A 354 -3.78 15.46 -5.29
CA GLU A 354 -4.05 16.80 -5.81
C GLU A 354 -2.81 17.48 -6.38
N ARG A 355 -1.63 16.89 -6.12
CA ARG A 355 -0.33 17.45 -6.48
C ARG A 355 0.37 16.67 -7.59
N THR A 356 -0.25 15.64 -8.16
CA THR A 356 0.43 14.70 -9.09
C THR A 356 1.18 15.43 -10.21
N ASP A 357 0.56 16.41 -10.88
CA ASP A 357 1.20 17.12 -11.97
C ASP A 357 2.42 17.92 -11.50
N GLU A 358 2.31 18.63 -10.37
CA GLU A 358 3.42 19.34 -9.72
C GLU A 358 4.59 18.38 -9.44
N LEU A 359 4.32 17.23 -8.82
CA LEU A 359 5.33 16.24 -8.47
C LEU A 359 6.00 15.66 -9.71
N ARG A 360 5.22 15.36 -10.75
CA ARG A 360 5.72 14.81 -12.01
C ARG A 360 6.63 15.79 -12.75
N GLN A 361 6.28 17.09 -12.75
CA GLN A 361 7.14 18.11 -13.36
C GLN A 361 8.49 18.23 -12.63
N LYS A 362 8.49 18.16 -11.29
CA LYS A 362 9.73 18.11 -10.49
C LYS A 362 10.59 16.90 -10.82
N LEU A 363 9.96 15.73 -10.98
CA LEU A 363 10.67 14.50 -11.39
C LEU A 363 11.32 14.65 -12.77
N ILE A 364 10.59 15.17 -13.75
CA ILE A 364 11.11 15.44 -15.10
C ILE A 364 12.29 16.40 -15.03
N GLN A 365 12.15 17.51 -14.31
CA GLN A 365 13.22 18.49 -14.17
C GLN A 365 14.48 17.87 -13.58
N SER A 366 14.34 17.11 -12.49
CA SER A 366 15.48 16.44 -11.86
C SER A 366 16.13 15.39 -12.76
N TYR A 367 15.33 14.62 -13.51
CA TYR A 367 15.85 13.68 -14.50
C TYR A 367 16.68 14.41 -15.57
N LEU A 368 16.15 15.50 -16.12
CA LEU A 368 16.79 16.31 -17.15
C LEU A 368 18.12 16.92 -16.70
N GLU A 369 18.22 17.30 -15.43
CA GLU A 369 19.41 17.90 -14.86
C GLU A 369 20.54 16.90 -14.56
N ASN A 370 20.19 15.64 -14.26
CA ASN A 370 21.15 14.67 -13.72
C ASN A 370 21.58 13.59 -14.72
N ASN A 371 20.72 13.19 -15.66
CA ASN A 371 21.06 12.11 -16.58
C ASN A 371 21.84 12.61 -17.80
N LYS A 372 23.08 12.12 -17.97
CA LYS A 372 24.00 12.54 -19.04
C LYS A 372 23.68 11.94 -20.40
N GLU A 373 22.87 10.88 -20.45
CA GLU A 373 22.53 10.14 -21.68
C GLU A 373 21.37 10.78 -22.44
N ILE A 374 20.72 11.80 -21.88
CA ILE A 374 19.49 12.40 -22.42
C ILE A 374 19.64 12.86 -23.87
N GLY A 375 20.78 13.47 -24.22
CA GLY A 375 21.02 13.93 -25.59
C GLY A 375 21.01 12.77 -26.59
N GLU A 376 21.78 11.72 -26.30
CA GLU A 376 21.87 10.53 -27.13
C GLU A 376 20.52 9.81 -27.24
N LEU A 377 19.87 9.55 -26.10
CA LEU A 377 18.56 8.89 -26.05
C LEU A 377 17.49 9.68 -26.80
N SER A 378 17.49 11.02 -26.67
CA SER A 378 16.58 11.90 -27.40
C SER A 378 16.78 11.80 -28.91
N ASP A 379 18.03 11.76 -29.37
CA ASP A 379 18.33 11.67 -30.79
C ASP A 379 18.03 10.28 -31.36
N MET A 380 18.20 9.21 -30.57
CA MET A 380 17.73 7.88 -30.94
C MET A 380 16.21 7.83 -31.04
N MET A 381 15.48 8.41 -30.07
CA MET A 381 14.01 8.42 -30.07
C MET A 381 13.44 9.17 -31.29
N LYS A 382 14.02 10.32 -31.68
CA LYS A 382 13.57 11.06 -32.88
C LYS A 382 13.69 10.24 -34.18
N LYS A 383 14.65 9.29 -34.23
CA LYS A 383 14.86 8.39 -35.38
C LYS A 383 13.88 7.22 -35.42
N LEU A 384 13.11 6.98 -34.36
CA LEU A 384 12.07 5.93 -34.33
C LEU A 384 10.81 6.32 -35.10
N THR A 385 10.66 7.59 -35.49
CA THR A 385 9.56 8.04 -36.31
C THR A 385 9.59 7.29 -37.66
N PRO A 386 8.48 6.66 -38.10
CA PRO A 386 8.42 5.88 -39.34
C PRO A 386 8.84 6.62 -40.60
#